data_AF-A0A355D6F9-F1
#
_entry.id   AF-A0A355D6F9-F1
#
_cell.length_a   1.000
_cell.length_b   1.000
_cell.length_c   1.000
_cell.angle_alpha   90.00
_cell.angle_beta   90.00
_cell.angle_gamma   90.00
#
_symmetry.space_group_name_H-M   'P 1'
#
loop_
_entity.id
_entity.type
_entity.pdbx_description
1 polymer ?
#
loop_
_entity_poly.entity_id
_entity_poly.type
_entity_poly.pdbx_seq_one_letter_code
_entity_poly.pdbx_strand_id
1 'polypeptide(L)'
;MNSSILGKLHKDKMTILRHEEVKVNGITKYKEVEKYVDVPCRLSKEKLSGIGNENAPILTIAHKVFTGPNVDVLEGDKLVITQKSGRIYTFK
;
A
#
# COMPACT_ATOMS: atom_id res chain seq x y z
N MET A 1 -5.37 26.28 -3.06
CA MET A 1 -4.43 25.40 -2.33
C MET A 1 -3.67 24.58 -3.36
N ASN A 2 -2.35 24.77 -3.44
CA ASN A 2 -1.49 24.28 -4.51
C ASN A 2 -1.54 22.74 -4.58
N SER A 3 -2.29 22.22 -5.56
CA SER A 3 -2.21 20.81 -5.99
C SER A 3 -0.85 20.63 -6.68
N SER A 4 0.14 20.46 -5.81
CA SER A 4 1.57 20.39 -6.07
C SER A 4 1.90 19.30 -7.09
N ILE A 5 2.90 19.54 -7.93
CA ILE A 5 3.50 18.63 -8.93
C ILE A 5 3.55 17.16 -8.49
N LEU A 6 3.70 16.89 -7.19
CA LEU A 6 3.66 15.57 -6.57
C LEU A 6 2.41 14.76 -6.91
N GLY A 7 1.22 15.39 -6.95
CA GLY A 7 -0.02 14.70 -7.31
C GLY A 7 -0.01 14.13 -8.73
N LYS A 8 0.76 14.73 -9.66
CA LYS A 8 0.93 14.21 -11.02
C LYS A 8 1.75 12.91 -11.08
N LEU A 9 2.50 12.60 -10.01
CA LEU A 9 3.29 11.38 -9.91
C LEU A 9 2.46 10.18 -9.43
N HIS A 10 1.29 10.42 -8.84
CA HIS A 10 0.36 9.36 -8.41
C HIS A 10 -0.35 8.80 -9.64
N LYS A 11 0.17 7.69 -10.15
CA LYS A 11 -0.33 7.03 -11.37
C LYS A 11 -1.23 5.85 -11.07
N ASP A 12 -1.27 5.39 -9.83
CA ASP A 12 -1.99 4.21 -9.38
C ASP A 12 -3.11 4.63 -8.41
N LYS A 13 -4.02 3.70 -8.12
CA LYS A 13 -5.04 3.84 -7.09
C LYS A 13 -4.85 2.77 -6.02
N MET A 14 -5.13 3.10 -4.77
CA MET A 14 -5.09 2.12 -3.68
C MET A 14 -6.35 2.14 -2.82
N THR A 15 -6.70 0.97 -2.30
CA THR A 15 -7.68 0.77 -1.24
C THR A 15 -6.97 0.27 0.01
N ILE A 16 -7.30 0.85 1.15
CA ILE A 16 -6.77 0.48 2.47
C ILE A 16 -7.86 -0.26 3.24
N LEU A 17 -7.56 -1.49 3.64
CA LEU A 17 -8.42 -2.35 4.43
C LEU A 17 -7.79 -2.56 5.81
N ARG A 18 -8.51 -2.18 6.86
CA ARG A 18 -8.06 -2.33 8.25
C ARG A 18 -8.78 -3.49 8.92
N HIS A 19 -8.03 -4.34 9.60
CA HIS A 19 -8.61 -5.41 10.40
C HIS A 19 -9.04 -4.86 11.75
N GLU A 20 -10.35 -4.75 11.98
CA GLU A 20 -10.88 -4.14 13.21
C GLU A 20 -12.11 -4.86 13.73
N GLU A 21 -12.42 -4.56 14.99
CA GLU A 21 -13.58 -5.09 15.70
C GLU A 21 -14.86 -4.35 15.26
N VAL A 22 -15.85 -5.12 14.85
CA VAL A 22 -17.17 -4.63 14.45
C VAL A 22 -18.25 -5.36 15.24
N LYS A 23 -19.15 -4.61 15.88
CA LYS A 23 -20.34 -5.18 16.52
C LYS A 23 -21.42 -5.43 15.48
N VAL A 24 -21.80 -6.69 15.31
CA VAL A 24 -22.92 -7.11 14.46
C VAL A 24 -23.91 -7.87 15.32
N ASN A 25 -25.12 -7.33 15.45
CA ASN A 25 -26.20 -7.93 16.25
C ASN A 25 -25.81 -8.20 17.71
N GLY A 26 -25.08 -7.27 18.33
CA GLY A 26 -24.61 -7.40 19.72
C GLY A 26 -23.41 -8.32 19.91
N ILE A 27 -22.91 -8.97 18.85
CA ILE A 27 -21.72 -9.84 18.90
C ILE A 27 -20.54 -9.11 18.26
N THR A 28 -19.45 -9.06 19.00
CA THR A 28 -18.14 -8.61 18.54
C THR A 28 -17.57 -9.58 17.51
N LYS A 29 -17.21 -9.08 16.32
CA LYS A 29 -16.53 -9.84 15.26
C LYS A 29 -15.42 -9.01 14.64
N TYR A 30 -14.31 -9.65 14.29
CA TYR A 30 -13.27 -8.98 13.50
C TYR A 30 -13.56 -9.08 12.01
N LYS A 31 -13.38 -7.96 11.30
CA LYS A 31 -13.56 -7.89 9.84
C LYS A 31 -12.55 -6.93 9.23
N GLU A 32 -12.31 -7.11 7.93
CA GLU A 32 -11.64 -6.11 7.13
C GLU A 32 -12.63 -5.01 6.77
N VAL A 33 -12.30 -3.78 7.14
CA VAL A 33 -13.11 -2.58 6.89
C VAL A 33 -12.34 -1.66 5.97
N GLU A 34 -13.00 -1.20 4.91
CA GLU A 34 -12.44 -0.20 4.00
C GLU A 34 -12.32 1.14 4.72
N LYS A 35 -11.09 1.61 4.88
CA LYS A 35 -10.80 2.93 5.49
C LYS A 35 -10.66 4.01 4.43
N TYR A 36 -10.03 3.65 3.33
CA TYR A 36 -9.85 4.53 2.19
C TYR A 36 -10.01 3.74 0.91
N VAL A 37 -10.69 4.33 -0.08
CA VAL A 37 -10.98 3.70 -1.37
C VAL A 37 -10.50 4.63 -2.48
N ASP A 38 -9.92 4.05 -3.53
CA ASP A 38 -9.51 4.77 -4.75
C ASP A 38 -8.52 5.92 -4.51
N VAL A 39 -7.69 5.83 -3.47
CA VAL A 39 -6.71 6.85 -3.12
C VAL A 39 -5.60 6.93 -4.18
N PRO A 40 -5.30 8.11 -4.74
CA PRO A 40 -4.17 8.28 -5.65
C PRO A 40 -2.85 7.92 -4.95
N CYS A 41 -2.08 7.03 -5.55
CA CYS A 41 -0.78 6.60 -5.05
C CYS A 41 0.22 6.31 -6.18
N ARG A 42 1.44 5.95 -5.81
CA ARG A 42 2.45 5.40 -6.72
C ARG A 42 3.15 4.23 -6.06
N LEU A 43 3.09 3.05 -6.69
CA LEU A 43 3.91 1.91 -6.31
C LEU A 43 5.29 2.00 -6.97
N SER A 44 6.33 2.13 -6.14
CA SER A 44 7.73 2.03 -6.57
C SER A 44 8.30 0.67 -6.20
N LYS A 45 9.06 0.08 -7.13
CA LYS A 45 9.76 -1.19 -6.94
C LYS A 45 11.25 -0.96 -7.10
N GLU A 46 12.00 -1.22 -6.05
CA GLU A 46 13.46 -1.12 -6.05
C GLU A 46 14.04 -2.53 -5.93
N LYS A 47 14.93 -2.87 -6.86
CA LYS A 47 15.67 -4.14 -6.85
C LYS A 47 17.09 -3.82 -6.41
N LEU A 48 17.47 -4.30 -5.22
CA LEU A 48 18.80 -4.14 -4.67
C LEU A 48 19.53 -5.48 -4.83
N SER A 49 20.60 -5.48 -5.63
CA SER A 49 21.51 -6.61 -5.78
C SER A 49 22.78 -6.35 -4.98
N GLY A 50 23.20 -7.31 -4.17
CA GLY A 50 24.44 -7.24 -3.39
C GLY A 50 25.20 -8.56 -3.40
N ILE A 51 26.46 -8.52 -2.96
CA ILE A 51 27.26 -9.70 -2.67
C ILE A 51 27.13 -9.95 -1.17
N GLY A 52 26.58 -11.11 -0.78
CA GLY A 52 26.47 -11.51 0.62
C GLY A 52 27.82 -11.90 1.21
N ASN A 53 27.84 -12.11 2.53
CA ASN A 53 29.06 -12.41 3.31
C ASN A 53 29.81 -13.68 2.84
N GLU A 54 29.20 -14.52 2.01
CA GLU A 54 29.73 -15.81 1.54
C GLU A 54 29.89 -15.88 0.00
N ASN A 55 30.06 -14.75 -0.70
CA ASN A 55 30.10 -14.67 -2.17
C ASN A 55 28.82 -15.14 -2.89
N ALA A 56 27.72 -15.37 -2.15
CA ALA A 56 26.41 -15.62 -2.73
C ALA A 56 25.72 -14.31 -3.11
N PRO A 57 25.12 -14.20 -4.32
CA PRO A 57 24.33 -13.03 -4.68
C PRO A 57 23.08 -12.95 -3.81
N ILE A 58 22.91 -11.83 -3.11
CA ILE A 58 21.69 -11.52 -2.37
C ILE A 58 20.83 -10.60 -3.23
N LEU A 59 19.57 -10.99 -3.41
CA LEU A 59 18.57 -10.19 -4.07
C LEU A 59 17.53 -9.71 -3.05
N THR A 60 17.50 -8.40 -2.81
CA THR A 60 16.48 -7.77 -1.98
C THR A 60 15.53 -6.96 -2.86
N ILE A 61 14.23 -7.21 -2.74
CA ILE A 61 13.20 -6.45 -3.47
C ILE A 61 12.43 -5.62 -2.45
N ALA A 62 12.56 -4.30 -2.54
CA ALA A 62 11.83 -3.36 -1.71
C ALA A 62 10.67 -2.75 -2.50
N HIS A 63 9.49 -2.69 -1.87
CA HIS A 63 8.31 -2.01 -2.41
C HIS A 63 8.04 -0.79 -1.55
N LYS A 64 7.88 0.38 -2.19
CA LYS A 64 7.54 1.64 -1.52
C LYS A 64 6.26 2.19 -2.12
N VAL A 65 5.32 2.61 -1.28
CA VAL A 65 4.06 3.22 -1.71
C VAL A 65 4.09 4.69 -1.31
N PHE A 66 3.90 5.58 -2.29
CA PHE A 66 3.78 7.01 -2.06
C PHE A 66 2.31 7.42 -2.17
N THR A 67 1.80 8.17 -1.21
CA THR A 67 0.42 8.68 -1.18
C THR A 67 0.35 10.09 -0.60
N GLY A 68 -0.84 10.68 -0.61
CA GLY A 68 -1.08 12.03 -0.10
C GLY A 68 -0.95 12.11 1.44
N PRO A 69 -0.63 13.29 1.99
CA PRO A 69 -0.37 13.46 3.42
C PRO A 69 -1.60 13.26 4.32
N ASN A 70 -2.81 13.28 3.76
CA ASN A 70 -4.07 13.15 4.51
C ASN A 70 -4.57 11.70 4.61
N VAL A 71 -3.76 10.73 4.16
CA VAL A 71 -4.11 9.31 4.15
C VAL A 71 -3.40 8.62 5.29
N ASP A 72 -4.15 8.14 6.26
CA ASP A 72 -3.63 7.44 7.43
C ASP A 72 -3.44 5.95 7.13
N VAL A 73 -2.17 5.55 6.97
CA VAL A 73 -1.77 4.15 6.78
C VAL A 73 -1.16 3.66 8.08
N LEU A 74 -1.74 2.61 8.67
CA LEU A 74 -1.25 2.00 9.91
C LEU A 74 -0.60 0.65 9.66
N GLU A 75 0.26 0.22 10.58
CA GLU A 75 0.81 -1.13 10.57
C GLU A 75 -0.32 -2.17 10.66
N GLY A 76 -0.22 -3.22 9.85
CA GLY A 76 -1.25 -4.25 9.71
C GLY A 76 -2.38 -3.91 8.76
N ASP A 77 -2.41 -2.69 8.17
CA ASP A 77 -3.33 -2.39 7.07
C ASP A 77 -2.99 -3.20 5.83
N LYS A 78 -4.02 -3.78 5.22
CA LYS A 78 -3.91 -4.36 3.89
C LYS A 78 -4.04 -3.27 2.83
N LEU A 79 -3.08 -3.22 1.93
CA LEU A 79 -3.09 -2.31 0.78
C LEU A 79 -3.40 -3.10 -0.49
N VAL A 80 -4.45 -2.69 -1.21
CA VAL A 80 -4.80 -3.20 -2.54
C VAL A 80 -4.54 -2.09 -3.55
N ILE A 81 -3.50 -2.24 -4.38
CA ILE A 81 -3.06 -1.24 -5.34
C ILE A 81 -3.41 -1.68 -6.75
N THR A 82 -4.19 -0.87 -7.45
CA THR A 82 -4.56 -1.04 -8.86
C THR A 82 -3.76 -0.06 -9.71
N GLN A 83 -2.90 -0.60 -10.57
CA GLN A 83 -2.16 0.20 -11.54
C GLN A 83 -3.05 0.59 -12.73
N LYS A 84 -2.70 1.67 -13.43
CA LYS A 84 -3.36 2.05 -14.71
C LYS A 84 -3.37 0.94 -15.77
N SER A 85 -2.42 0.02 -15.71
CA SER A 85 -2.36 -1.15 -16.60
C SER A 85 -3.41 -2.23 -16.26
N GLY A 86 -4.16 -2.08 -15.16
CA GLY A 86 -5.09 -3.09 -14.64
C GLY A 86 -4.43 -4.13 -13.73
N ARG A 87 -3.12 -4.09 -13.53
CA ARG A 87 -2.44 -4.98 -12.58
C ARG A 87 -2.80 -4.62 -11.14
N ILE A 88 -3.07 -5.65 -10.34
CA ILE A 88 -3.40 -5.52 -8.92
C ILE A 88 -2.26 -6.09 -8.07
N TYR A 89 -1.85 -5.34 -7.04
CA TYR A 89 -0.90 -5.76 -6.02
C TYR A 89 -1.56 -5.71 -4.64
N THR A 90 -1.34 -6.74 -3.84
CA THR A 90 -1.86 -6.80 -2.47
C THR A 90 -0.70 -6.92 -1.49
N PHE A 91 -0.64 -6.02 -0.51
CA PHE A 91 0.30 -6.03 0.61
C PHE A 91 -0.47 -6.19 1.91
N LYS A 92 0.07 -6.92 2.87
CA LYS A 92 -0.49 -7.19 4.20
C LYS A 92 0.61 -7.07 5.24
#